data_AF-E0WTZ7-F1
#
_entry.id   AF-E0WTZ7-F1
#
_cell.length_a   1.000
_cell.length_b   1.000
_cell.length_c   1.000
_cell.angle_alpha   90.00
_cell.angle_beta   90.00
_cell.angle_gamma   90.00
#
_symmetry.space_group_name_H-M   'P 1'
#
loop_
_entity.id
_entity.type
_entity.pdbx_description
1 polymer ?
#
loop_
_entity_poly.entity_id
_entity_poly.type
_entity_poly.pdbx_seq_one_letter_code
_entity_poly.pdbx_strand_id
1 'polypeptide(L)'
;MENHSIEGLAPAEPLDFTELITASLDQHYRKILNEPIPALNNLTPRECAQKSDQQVNLIQWLKSLEKDTGRAPHMAHYDFTWMWQELGIACAK
;
A
#
# COMPACT_ATOMS: atom_id res chain seq x y z
N MET A 1 -19.85 -17.63 -48.60
CA MET A 1 -19.15 -18.21 -47.44
C MET A 1 -18.39 -17.08 -46.79
N GLU A 2 -18.94 -16.57 -45.69
CA GLU A 2 -18.42 -15.44 -44.95
C GLU A 2 -17.06 -15.79 -44.32
N ASN A 3 -16.02 -15.02 -44.65
CA ASN A 3 -14.82 -14.97 -43.82
C ASN A 3 -14.89 -13.61 -43.13
N HIS A 4 -15.53 -13.58 -41.97
CA HIS A 4 -15.63 -12.41 -41.13
C HIS A 4 -14.21 -11.86 -40.88
N SER A 5 -13.97 -10.66 -41.39
CA SER A 5 -12.91 -9.78 -40.90
C SER A 5 -13.03 -9.72 -39.38
N ILE A 6 -12.04 -10.28 -38.68
CA ILE A 6 -11.86 -10.00 -37.26
C ILE A 6 -11.29 -8.58 -37.19
N GLU A 7 -12.16 -7.60 -37.40
CA GLU A 7 -11.92 -6.22 -37.02
C GLU A 7 -11.88 -6.16 -35.50
N GLY A 8 -10.78 -5.65 -34.95
CA GLY A 8 -10.83 -4.97 -33.66
C GLY A 8 -10.80 -5.81 -32.39
N LEU A 9 -10.16 -7.00 -32.37
CA LEU A 9 -9.66 -7.49 -31.09
C LEU A 9 -8.35 -6.74 -30.79
N ALA A 10 -8.48 -5.57 -30.15
CA ALA A 10 -7.37 -4.96 -29.44
C ALA A 10 -6.62 -6.08 -28.68
N PRO A 11 -5.28 -6.14 -28.74
CA PRO A 11 -4.55 -7.13 -27.95
C PRO A 11 -5.04 -6.93 -26.53
N ALA A 12 -5.65 -7.98 -25.95
CA ALA A 12 -6.22 -7.95 -24.62
C ALA A 12 -5.24 -7.16 -23.75
N GLU A 13 -5.66 -5.97 -23.33
CA GLU A 13 -4.81 -5.10 -22.52
C GLU A 13 -4.27 -5.99 -21.42
N PRO A 14 -2.94 -6.04 -21.19
CA PRO A 14 -2.43 -6.81 -20.08
C PRO A 14 -3.22 -6.29 -18.89
N LEU A 15 -4.14 -7.11 -18.38
CA LEU A 15 -4.75 -6.92 -17.08
C LEU A 15 -3.53 -6.72 -16.20
N ASP A 16 -3.27 -5.47 -15.83
CA ASP A 16 -2.02 -5.09 -15.21
C ASP A 16 -2.14 -5.66 -13.80
N PHE A 17 -1.80 -6.94 -13.68
CA PHE A 17 -1.97 -7.72 -12.45
C PHE A 17 -1.24 -6.99 -11.33
N THR A 18 -0.16 -6.27 -11.66
CA THR A 18 0.53 -5.32 -10.78
C THR A 18 -0.41 -4.24 -10.23
N GLU A 19 -1.18 -3.54 -11.07
CA GLU A 19 -2.13 -2.51 -10.64
C GLU A 19 -3.26 -3.10 -9.80
N LEU A 20 -3.79 -4.26 -10.19
CA LEU A 20 -4.84 -4.95 -9.43
C LEU A 20 -4.35 -5.40 -8.04
N ILE A 21 -3.14 -5.95 -7.98
CA ILE A 21 -2.49 -6.36 -6.73
C ILE A 21 -2.17 -5.12 -5.88
N THR A 22 -1.66 -4.04 -6.49
CA THR A 22 -1.38 -2.76 -5.81
C THR A 22 -2.64 -2.17 -5.20
N ALA A 23 -3.76 -2.14 -5.94
CA ALA A 23 -5.04 -1.64 -5.43
C ALA A 23 -5.60 -2.52 -4.30
N SER A 24 -5.48 -3.84 -4.41
CA SER A 24 -5.87 -4.77 -3.36
C SER A 24 -5.04 -4.56 -2.09
N LEU A 25 -3.72 -4.35 -2.25
CA LEU A 25 -2.81 -4.05 -1.15
C LEU A 25 -3.08 -2.69 -0.52
N ASP A 26 -3.33 -1.65 -1.32
CA ASP A 26 -3.72 -0.33 -0.81
C ASP A 26 -4.98 -0.44 0.07
N GLN A 27 -6.01 -1.14 -0.40
CA GLN A 27 -7.22 -1.38 0.40
C GLN A 27 -6.92 -2.20 1.67
N HIS A 28 -6.09 -3.25 1.57
CA HIS A 28 -5.70 -4.07 2.71
C HIS A 28 -4.98 -3.23 3.77
N TYR A 29 -4.01 -2.44 3.36
CA TYR A 29 -3.25 -1.55 4.23
C TYR A 29 -4.11 -0.41 4.77
N ARG A 30 -5.03 0.18 4.00
CA ARG A 30 -6.01 1.16 4.51
C ARG A 30 -6.85 0.60 5.65
N LYS A 31 -7.23 -0.68 5.61
CA LYS A 31 -7.94 -1.33 6.73
C LYS A 31 -7.04 -1.38 7.97
N ILE A 32 -5.79 -1.82 7.80
CA ILE A 32 -4.77 -1.84 8.87
C ILE A 32 -4.58 -0.43 9.48
N LEU A 33 -4.61 0.63 8.67
CA LEU A 33 -4.52 2.03 9.14
C LEU A 33 -5.70 2.47 10.04
N ASN A 34 -6.85 1.81 9.93
CA ASN A 34 -8.03 2.06 10.75
C ASN A 34 -8.20 1.02 11.88
N GLU A 35 -7.34 0.01 11.96
CA GLU A 35 -7.36 -0.99 13.02
C GLU A 35 -6.36 -0.63 14.13
N PRO A 36 -6.69 -0.91 15.41
CA PRO A 36 -5.79 -0.67 16.52
C PRO A 36 -4.62 -1.64 16.44
N ILE A 37 -3.41 -1.10 16.27
CA ILE A 37 -2.20 -1.92 16.18
C ILE A 37 -1.58 -2.03 17.57
N PRO A 38 -1.42 -3.24 18.14
CA PRO A 38 -0.81 -3.40 19.46
C PRO A 38 0.64 -2.89 19.50
N ALA A 39 1.37 -2.95 18.38
CA ALA A 39 2.71 -2.37 18.25
C ALA A 39 2.72 -0.83 18.33
N LEU A 40 1.58 -0.17 18.17
CA LEU A 40 1.39 1.28 18.26
C LEU A 40 0.61 1.67 19.53
N ASN A 41 0.80 0.95 20.65
CA ASN A 41 0.07 1.16 21.90
C ASN A 41 -1.46 0.92 21.78
N ASN A 42 -1.88 -0.02 20.93
CA ASN A 42 -3.30 -0.28 20.60
C ASN A 42 -4.01 0.95 20.00
N LEU A 43 -3.25 1.88 19.43
CA LEU A 43 -3.80 3.00 18.67
C LEU A 43 -3.86 2.65 17.19
N THR A 44 -4.76 3.31 16.48
CA THR A 44 -4.75 3.24 15.02
C THR A 44 -3.55 4.04 14.48
N PRO A 45 -2.92 3.61 13.37
CA PRO A 45 -1.86 4.36 12.71
C PRO A 45 -2.24 5.83 12.44
N ARG A 46 -3.51 6.08 12.08
CA ARG A 46 -4.04 7.44 11.89
C ARG A 46 -4.06 8.26 13.17
N GLU A 47 -4.41 7.67 14.31
CA GLU A 47 -4.34 8.36 15.61
C GLU A 47 -2.90 8.58 16.07
N CYS A 48 -2.00 7.63 15.82
CA CYS A 48 -0.58 7.80 16.09
C CYS A 48 0.03 8.92 15.26
N ALA A 49 -0.37 9.08 14.00
CA ALA A 49 0.07 10.18 13.14
C ALA A 49 -0.32 11.56 13.71
N GLN A 50 -1.48 11.67 14.36
CA GLN A 50 -1.94 12.90 15.01
C GLN A 50 -1.21 13.19 16.33
N LYS A 51 -0.56 12.18 16.93
CA LYS A 51 0.15 12.31 18.20
C LYS A 51 1.65 12.38 17.94
N SER A 52 2.23 13.56 18.09
CA SER A 52 3.67 13.78 17.88
C SER A 52 4.57 12.86 18.74
N ASP A 53 4.12 12.51 19.95
CA ASP A 53 4.79 11.55 20.85
C ASP A 53 4.87 10.12 20.26
N GLN A 54 3.85 9.73 19.49
CA GLN A 54 3.72 8.39 18.90
C GLN A 54 4.19 8.34 17.45
N GLN A 55 4.54 9.48 16.85
CA GLN A 55 5.05 9.55 15.49
C GLN A 55 6.36 8.76 15.33
N VAL A 56 7.25 8.79 16.34
CA VAL A 56 8.49 8.00 16.31
C VAL A 56 8.18 6.49 16.28
N ASN A 57 7.23 6.02 17.10
CA ASN A 57 6.80 4.62 17.08
C ASN A 57 6.15 4.24 15.74
N LEU A 58 5.35 5.14 15.16
CA LEU A 58 4.74 4.94 13.85
C LEU A 58 5.79 4.84 12.74
N ILE A 59 6.82 5.69 12.77
CA ILE A 59 7.97 5.64 11.85
C ILE A 59 8.73 4.30 11.99
N GLN A 60 9.01 3.85 13.21
CA GLN A 60 9.69 2.58 13.44
C GLN A 60 8.87 1.38 12.96
N TRP A 61 7.55 1.44 13.17
CA TRP A 61 6.62 0.42 12.69
C TRP A 61 6.57 0.38 11.15
N LEU A 62 6.44 1.53 10.48
CA LEU A 62 6.47 1.62 9.01
C LEU A 62 7.79 1.10 8.42
N LYS A 63 8.93 1.47 9.02
CA LYS A 63 10.24 0.92 8.63
C LYS A 63 10.31 -0.60 8.77
N SER A 64 9.71 -1.14 9.83
CA SER A 64 9.67 -2.60 10.04
C SER A 64 8.78 -3.27 9.00
N LEU A 65 7.67 -2.63 8.62
CA LEU A 65 6.78 -3.07 7.56
C LEU A 65 7.50 -3.11 6.20
N GLU A 66 8.20 -2.04 5.81
CA GLU A 66 9.01 -1.98 4.57
C GLU A 66 10.12 -3.03 4.54
N LYS A 67 10.74 -3.32 5.70
CA LYS A 67 11.74 -4.37 5.80
C LYS A 67 11.13 -5.76 5.61
N ASP A 68 9.92 -5.98 6.10
CA ASP A 68 9.24 -7.26 5.98
C ASP A 68 8.70 -7.47 4.56
N THR A 69 8.13 -6.42 3.94
CA THR A 69 7.67 -6.45 2.54
C THR A 69 8.81 -6.51 1.54
N GLY A 70 9.95 -5.89 1.83
CA GLY A 70 11.17 -6.03 1.03
C GLY A 70 11.75 -7.46 1.01
N ARG A 71 11.37 -8.32 1.99
CA ARG A 71 11.69 -9.76 1.96
C ARG A 71 10.73 -10.55 1.09
N ALA A 72 9.55 -10.02 0.80
CA ALA A 72 8.57 -10.65 -0.07
C ALA A 72 8.84 -10.26 -1.54
N PRO A 73 9.29 -11.18 -2.40
CA PRO A 73 9.68 -10.85 -3.79
C PRO A 73 8.51 -10.30 -4.64
N HIS A 74 7.26 -10.58 -4.25
CA HIS A 74 6.05 -10.07 -4.90
C HIS A 74 5.60 -8.70 -4.39
N MET A 75 6.16 -8.20 -3.27
CA MET A 75 5.87 -6.87 -2.72
C MET A 75 7.08 -5.95 -2.68
N ALA A 76 8.25 -6.41 -3.11
CA ALA A 76 9.48 -5.62 -3.15
C ALA A 76 9.37 -4.35 -4.04
N HIS A 77 8.42 -4.34 -4.98
CA HIS A 77 8.13 -3.20 -5.86
C HIS A 77 6.95 -2.34 -5.38
N TYR A 78 6.35 -2.65 -4.23
CA TYR A 78 5.19 -1.91 -3.72
C TYR A 78 5.64 -0.60 -3.08
N ASP A 79 5.05 0.50 -3.55
CA ASP A 79 5.34 1.83 -3.04
C ASP A 79 4.57 2.08 -1.74
N PHE A 80 5.27 2.16 -0.60
CA PHE A 80 4.67 2.57 0.67
C PHE A 80 4.54 4.08 0.80
N THR A 81 5.07 4.85 -0.16
CA THR A 81 5.09 6.32 -0.17
C THR A 81 3.70 6.93 0.09
N TRP A 82 2.63 6.35 -0.48
CA TRP A 82 1.26 6.82 -0.27
C TRP A 82 0.82 6.70 1.20
N MET A 83 1.26 5.67 1.92
CA MET A 83 0.94 5.46 3.34
C MET A 83 1.63 6.52 4.21
N TRP A 84 2.90 6.83 3.92
CA TRP A 84 3.64 7.90 4.59
C TRP A 84 2.99 9.28 4.37
N GLN A 85 2.48 9.54 3.16
CA GLN A 85 1.75 10.77 2.81
C GLN A 85 0.36 10.83 3.47
N GLU A 86 -0.40 9.74 3.45
CA GLU A 86 -1.74 9.68 4.08
C GLU A 86 -1.65 9.90 5.59
N LEU A 87 -0.60 9.38 6.22
CA LEU A 87 -0.31 9.58 7.64
C LEU A 87 0.36 10.92 7.95
N GLY A 88 0.70 11.75 6.95
CA GLY A 88 1.34 13.05 7.16
C GLY A 88 2.75 12.99 7.75
N ILE A 89 3.42 11.83 7.69
CA ILE A 89 4.77 11.62 8.25
C ILE A 89 5.86 12.01 7.26
N ALA A 90 5.57 11.94 5.96
CA ALA A 90 6.52 12.22 4.88
C ALA A 90 7.10 13.65 4.88
N CYS A 91 6.60 14.55 5.73
CA CYS A 91 7.11 15.91 5.88
C CYS A 91 8.17 16.07 7.00
N ALA A 92 8.49 15.02 7.76
CA ALA A 92 9.56 15.05 8.76
C ALA A 92 10.93 14.92 8.06
N LYS A 93 11.43 16.06 7.58
CA LYS A 93 12.79 16.25 7.05
C LYS A 93 13.83 16.29 8.16
#